data_AF-A0A8T2Y2G8-F1
#
_entry.id   AF-A0A8T2Y2G8-F1
#
_cell.length_a   1.000
_cell.length_b   1.000
_cell.length_c   1.000
_cell.angle_alpha   90.00
_cell.angle_beta   90.00
_cell.angle_gamma   90.00
#
_symmetry.space_group_name_H-M   'P 1'
#
loop_
_entity.id
_entity.type
_entity.pdbx_description
1 polymer ?
#
loop_
_entity_poly.entity_id
_entity_poly.type
_entity_poly.pdbx_seq_one_letter_code
_entity_poly.pdbx_strand_id
1 'polypeptide(L)'
;MANSIQTSITDTTTKNPTKRRKLITDGHRHLEQPLIPGLPNDIAQLCLSLVHPSTLYSVCHSWRRLIYSPSFPPFFSLYAVLSSTNTNHNLPDNNSIRFFNFDPISSRWDSLPPPPQDPPLHLILRHPSFISRDLPIQSISASDRLILLAATSHSFSPALSRPLVFHPLSVSWAFGPPLATPRRWCAAGSAHGTVYVASGIGSQYNTDVAKSLEKWDLQNQKAMISNIRNKTTTWKWVKVKELKSGRFCRDAIDAVGWRGKLCMVNMKGDAAKEGIVYDTEKDTWEDMPQGMVAGWRGPVAAMDEEVMYVVDEAKGVLRKYDPERDCWERIMESERLIGAQQIAAGGGRVCVICGGSTELVVLDVVALPVRLWVVETPPGFEAFRIHILPRISRPDY
;
A
#
# COMPACT_ATOMS: atom_id res chain seq x y z
N MET A 1 23.69 50.97 70.67
CA MET A 1 25.16 51.00 70.56
C MET A 1 25.45 51.19 69.08
N ALA A 2 25.57 52.43 68.62
CA ALA A 2 26.86 53.11 68.32
C ALA A 2 27.63 52.36 67.20
N ASN A 3 28.02 52.92 66.05
CA ASN A 3 28.21 54.30 65.62
C ASN A 3 28.19 54.36 64.08
N SER A 4 27.94 55.56 63.56
CA SER A 4 28.27 56.03 62.22
C SER A 4 29.78 56.01 61.93
N ILE A 5 30.19 55.90 60.66
CA ILE A 5 31.20 56.75 60.00
C ILE A 5 31.11 56.53 58.47
N GLN A 6 31.17 57.65 57.74
CA GLN A 6 31.14 57.82 56.29
C GLN A 6 32.51 57.57 55.62
N THR A 7 32.48 57.68 54.28
CA THR A 7 33.55 57.92 53.27
C THR A 7 34.11 56.66 52.61
N SER A 8 34.26 56.54 51.28
CA SER A 8 33.99 57.42 50.12
C SER A 8 34.40 56.68 48.83
N ILE A 9 33.97 57.19 47.66
CA ILE A 9 34.61 57.09 46.31
C ILE A 9 34.10 56.02 45.30
N THR A 10 33.36 56.56 44.33
CA THR A 10 33.26 56.38 42.84
C THR A 10 33.07 55.03 42.13
N ASP A 11 32.13 55.11 41.18
CA ASP A 11 32.06 54.51 39.83
C ASP A 11 32.19 52.98 39.72
N THR A 12 31.21 52.24 39.24
CA THR A 12 30.41 52.39 38.01
C THR A 12 29.32 51.33 38.05
N THR A 13 28.17 51.56 37.41
CA THR A 13 27.46 50.63 36.51
C THR A 13 25.96 50.89 36.44
N THR A 14 25.44 50.58 35.24
CA THR A 14 24.11 50.01 34.94
C THR A 14 22.88 50.90 34.69
N LYS A 15 22.37 50.66 33.47
CA LYS A 15 20.97 50.39 33.07
C LYS A 15 20.08 51.55 32.63
N ASN A 16 20.01 51.66 31.29
CA ASN A 16 18.86 51.82 30.40
C ASN A 16 17.50 52.26 30.99
N PRO A 17 16.85 53.18 30.26
CA PRO A 17 15.43 53.06 29.95
C PRO A 17 15.12 53.12 28.44
N THR A 18 14.28 52.15 28.04
CA THR A 18 13.21 52.20 27.03
C THR A 18 13.12 53.38 26.04
N LYS A 19 13.08 53.05 24.73
CA LYS A 19 12.13 53.63 23.75
C LYS A 19 12.08 52.85 22.42
N ARG A 20 10.90 52.26 22.17
CA ARG A 20 10.13 52.23 20.90
C ARG A 20 10.92 51.98 19.59
N ARG A 21 10.76 50.80 18.97
CA ARG A 21 10.98 50.64 17.52
C ARG A 21 9.93 49.73 16.89
N LYS A 22 9.49 50.18 15.70
CA LYS A 22 8.38 49.74 14.86
C LYS A 22 8.33 48.23 14.62
N LEU A 23 7.11 47.67 14.61
CA LEU A 23 6.80 46.42 13.91
C LEU A 23 7.14 46.62 12.42
N ILE A 24 8.22 45.98 12.00
CA ILE A 24 8.43 45.62 10.60
C ILE A 24 8.04 44.15 10.54
N THR A 25 6.95 43.88 9.82
CA THR A 25 6.60 42.57 9.28
C THR A 25 7.72 42.14 8.35
N ASP A 26 8.71 41.42 8.87
CA ASP A 26 9.70 40.73 8.06
C ASP A 26 9.17 39.30 7.83
N GLY A 27 8.64 39.07 6.64
CA GLY A 27 8.26 37.74 6.21
C GLY A 27 9.53 36.89 6.14
N HIS A 28 9.65 35.92 7.04
CA HIS A 28 10.65 34.86 6.98
C HIS A 28 10.50 34.08 5.66
N ARG A 29 11.07 34.60 4.57
CA ARG A 29 11.58 33.78 3.49
C ARG A 29 12.79 33.06 4.08
N HIS A 30 12.61 31.82 4.50
CA HIS A 30 13.74 30.91 4.62
C HIS A 30 14.49 30.97 3.28
N LEU A 31 15.68 31.56 3.27
CA LEU A 31 16.62 31.39 2.17
C LEU A 31 16.94 29.90 2.12
N GLU A 32 16.19 29.14 1.31
CA GLU A 32 16.53 27.76 1.02
C GLU A 32 17.96 27.73 0.50
N GLN A 33 18.83 27.00 1.19
CA GLN A 33 20.19 26.78 0.71
C GLN A 33 20.11 26.17 -0.69
N PRO A 34 20.90 26.67 -1.66
CA PRO A 34 20.84 26.16 -3.02
C PRO A 34 21.20 24.67 -3.04
N LEU A 35 20.40 23.86 -3.73
CA LEU A 35 20.62 22.41 -3.85
C LEU A 35 21.97 22.09 -4.49
N ILE A 36 22.33 22.84 -5.53
CA ILE A 36 23.64 22.80 -6.17
C ILE A 36 24.16 24.25 -6.24
N PRO A 37 25.34 24.55 -5.67
CA PRO A 37 25.91 25.90 -5.75
C PRO A 37 26.00 26.40 -7.18
N GLY A 38 25.49 27.62 -7.43
CA GLY A 38 25.51 28.25 -8.75
C GLY A 38 24.37 27.85 -9.69
N LEU A 39 23.45 26.97 -9.28
CA LEU A 39 22.25 26.61 -10.04
C LEU A 39 20.96 27.03 -9.33
N PRO A 40 19.94 27.48 -10.08
CA PRO A 40 18.57 27.56 -9.60
C PRO A 40 18.05 26.20 -9.09
N ASN A 41 17.22 26.21 -8.04
CA ASN A 41 16.75 24.98 -7.39
C ASN A 41 15.93 24.08 -8.32
N ASP A 42 15.13 24.65 -9.21
CA ASP A 42 14.36 23.92 -10.23
C ASP A 42 15.28 23.15 -11.20
N ILE A 43 16.34 23.79 -11.70
CA ILE A 43 17.33 23.14 -12.56
C ILE A 43 18.12 22.09 -11.78
N ALA A 44 18.53 22.41 -10.55
CA ALA A 44 19.22 21.46 -9.69
C ALA A 44 18.37 20.21 -9.40
N GLN A 45 17.06 20.36 -9.18
CA GLN A 45 16.13 19.24 -9.01
C GLN A 45 16.09 18.35 -10.25
N LEU A 46 16.02 18.93 -11.45
CA LEU A 46 16.05 18.16 -12.70
C LEU A 46 17.36 17.36 -12.82
N CYS A 47 18.51 17.99 -12.56
CA CYS A 47 19.80 17.30 -12.59
C CYS A 47 19.87 16.16 -11.58
N LEU A 48 19.45 16.41 -10.34
CA LEU A 48 19.49 15.40 -9.27
C LEU A 48 18.49 14.27 -9.54
N SER A 49 17.35 14.53 -10.18
CA SER A 49 16.35 13.50 -10.52
C SER A 49 16.87 12.39 -11.44
N LEU A 50 17.96 12.65 -12.18
CA LEU A 50 18.64 11.69 -13.05
C LEU A 50 19.56 10.74 -12.29
N VAL A 51 19.84 11.01 -11.01
CA VAL A 51 20.73 10.23 -10.17
C VAL A 51 19.92 9.28 -9.29
N HIS A 52 20.39 8.05 -9.13
CA HIS A 52 19.72 7.07 -8.29
C HIS A 52 19.55 7.59 -6.84
N PRO A 53 18.35 7.48 -6.23
CA PRO A 53 18.08 8.06 -4.92
C PRO A 53 19.04 7.60 -3.81
N SER A 54 19.56 6.37 -3.87
CA SER A 54 20.56 5.88 -2.90
C SER A 54 21.86 6.69 -2.91
N THR A 55 22.29 7.15 -4.08
CA THR A 55 23.48 8.00 -4.22
C THR A 55 23.19 9.39 -3.68
N LEU A 56 22.02 9.94 -3.97
CA LEU A 56 21.62 11.24 -3.43
C LEU A 56 21.51 11.22 -1.91
N TYR A 57 20.97 10.12 -1.36
CA TYR A 57 20.81 9.93 0.07
C TYR A 57 22.17 9.91 0.81
N SER A 58 23.26 9.47 0.19
CA SER A 58 24.55 9.42 0.89
C SER A 58 25.29 10.77 0.94
N VAL A 59 24.94 11.73 0.09
CA VAL A 59 25.75 12.95 -0.11
C VAL A 59 25.52 14.02 0.96
N CYS A 60 24.30 14.54 1.11
CA CYS A 60 24.03 15.62 2.09
C CYS A 60 22.56 15.64 2.54
N HIS A 61 22.28 16.32 3.66
CA HIS A 61 20.93 16.44 4.21
C HIS A 61 19.94 17.12 3.26
N SER A 62 20.38 18.15 2.52
CA SER A 62 19.52 18.85 1.57
C SER A 62 19.04 17.91 0.46
N TRP A 63 19.92 17.04 -0.07
CA TRP A 63 19.55 16.07 -1.09
C TRP A 63 18.73 14.91 -0.52
N ARG A 64 18.98 14.49 0.73
CA ARG A 64 18.08 13.56 1.44
C ARG A 64 16.66 14.13 1.53
N ARG A 65 16.51 15.37 2.00
CA ARG A 65 15.20 16.04 2.06
C ARG A 65 14.57 16.15 0.69
N LEU A 66 15.35 16.52 -0.33
CA LEU A 66 14.87 16.60 -1.70
C LEU A 66 14.31 15.26 -2.14
N ILE A 67 15.05 14.16 -1.94
CA ILE A 67 14.56 12.88 -2.44
C ILE A 67 13.20 12.59 -1.85
N TYR A 68 12.89 12.86 -0.56
CA TYR A 68 11.57 12.62 0.05
C TYR A 68 10.50 13.72 -0.18
N SER A 69 10.83 14.78 -0.92
CA SER A 69 9.89 15.85 -1.28
C SER A 69 8.85 15.37 -2.31
N PRO A 70 7.59 15.84 -2.28
CA PRO A 70 6.62 15.59 -3.36
C PRO A 70 7.07 16.05 -4.76
N SER A 71 8.04 16.97 -4.85
CA SER A 71 8.57 17.48 -6.12
C SER A 71 9.59 16.55 -6.79
N PHE A 72 10.15 15.60 -6.05
CA PHE A 72 11.11 14.64 -6.60
C PHE A 72 10.37 13.40 -7.14
N PRO A 73 10.75 12.84 -8.31
CA PRO A 73 10.11 11.64 -8.84
C PRO A 73 10.07 10.52 -7.80
N PRO A 74 8.88 9.93 -7.53
CA PRO A 74 8.79 8.92 -6.49
C PRO A 74 9.57 7.67 -6.90
N PHE A 75 10.39 7.19 -5.98
CA PHE A 75 10.83 5.79 -6.01
C PHE A 75 9.84 4.94 -5.21
N PHE A 76 9.89 3.62 -5.41
CA PHE A 76 8.97 2.70 -4.78
C PHE A 76 9.45 2.28 -3.38
N SER A 77 8.48 2.05 -2.50
CA SER A 77 8.68 1.45 -1.19
C SER A 77 7.74 0.25 -1.03
N LEU A 78 8.06 -0.60 -0.07
CA LEU A 78 7.21 -1.74 0.27
C LEU A 78 6.26 -1.33 1.38
N TYR A 79 4.99 -1.65 1.24
CA TYR A 79 3.96 -1.43 2.24
C TYR A 79 3.45 -2.77 2.70
N ALA A 80 3.35 -2.97 4.01
CA ALA A 80 2.96 -4.25 4.58
C ALA A 80 1.82 -4.10 5.59
N VAL A 81 0.88 -5.04 5.54
CA VAL A 81 -0.08 -5.30 6.61
C VAL A 81 0.48 -6.43 7.44
N LEU A 82 0.82 -6.11 8.68
CA LEU A 82 1.48 -7.03 9.60
C LEU A 82 0.54 -7.37 10.77
N SER A 83 0.68 -8.57 11.33
CA SER A 83 0.05 -8.94 12.60
C SER A 83 1.10 -9.18 13.66
N SER A 84 0.81 -8.78 14.91
CA SER A 84 1.67 -9.14 16.03
C SER A 84 1.69 -10.65 16.27
N THR A 85 2.87 -11.19 16.59
CA THR A 85 3.08 -12.58 16.98
C THR A 85 2.74 -12.82 18.45
N ASN A 86 2.83 -11.79 19.29
CA ASN A 86 2.48 -11.82 20.71
C ASN A 86 0.97 -11.64 20.91
N THR A 87 0.20 -12.69 20.66
CA THR A 87 -1.22 -12.70 21.03
C THR A 87 -1.36 -13.13 22.49
N ASN A 88 -1.40 -12.15 23.41
CA ASN A 88 -1.94 -12.40 24.73
C ASN A 88 -3.44 -12.67 24.57
N HIS A 89 -3.83 -13.95 24.55
CA HIS A 89 -5.22 -14.40 24.40
C HIS A 89 -6.19 -13.88 25.48
N ASN A 90 -5.69 -13.13 26.48
CA ASN A 90 -6.45 -12.61 27.61
C ASN A 90 -6.94 -11.16 27.44
N LEU A 91 -6.65 -10.48 26.32
CA LEU A 91 -7.19 -9.13 26.05
C LEU A 91 -8.08 -9.12 24.80
N PRO A 92 -9.39 -8.81 24.92
CA PRO A 92 -10.35 -8.87 23.82
C PRO A 92 -10.21 -7.76 22.75
N ASP A 93 -9.43 -6.70 23.01
CA ASP A 93 -9.50 -5.45 22.21
C ASP A 93 -8.22 -5.04 21.47
N ASN A 94 -7.14 -5.84 21.46
CA ASN A 94 -5.94 -5.44 20.74
C ASN A 94 -6.07 -5.82 19.26
N ASN A 95 -6.46 -4.87 18.41
CA ASN A 95 -6.39 -5.04 16.96
C ASN A 95 -4.92 -5.35 16.59
N SER A 96 -4.63 -6.62 16.32
CA SER A 96 -3.28 -7.14 16.13
C SER A 96 -2.63 -6.63 14.85
N ILE A 97 -3.43 -6.03 13.97
CA ILE A 97 -3.03 -5.56 12.65
C ILE A 97 -2.43 -4.17 12.73
N ARG A 98 -1.30 -4.01 12.05
CA ARG A 98 -0.56 -2.77 11.92
C ARG A 98 -0.14 -2.59 10.46
N PHE A 99 0.03 -1.33 10.06
CA PHE A 99 0.47 -0.98 8.72
C PHE A 99 1.87 -0.38 8.81
N PHE A 100 2.76 -0.87 7.95
CA PHE A 100 4.15 -0.43 7.92
C PHE A 100 4.59 -0.11 6.49
N ASN A 101 5.59 0.75 6.40
CA ASN A 101 6.32 1.07 5.18
C ASN A 101 7.80 0.69 5.38
N PHE A 102 8.38 -0.05 4.44
CA PHE A 102 9.82 -0.26 4.35
C PHE A 102 10.39 0.62 3.25
N ASP A 103 11.28 1.52 3.65
CA ASP A 103 12.02 2.40 2.76
C ASP A 103 13.32 1.72 2.29
N PRO A 104 13.46 1.38 1.00
CA PRO A 104 14.63 0.68 0.49
C PRO A 104 15.89 1.55 0.42
N ILE A 105 15.78 2.88 0.56
CA ILE A 105 16.92 3.79 0.52
C ILE A 105 17.59 3.90 1.89
N SER A 106 16.77 4.05 2.94
CA SER A 106 17.26 4.09 4.33
C SER A 106 17.32 2.71 5.00
N SER A 107 16.78 1.67 4.36
CA SER A 107 16.64 0.31 4.86
C SER A 107 15.93 0.25 6.22
N ARG A 108 14.84 1.01 6.36
CA ARG A 108 14.11 1.15 7.62
C ARG A 108 12.62 0.87 7.44
N TRP A 109 12.05 0.23 8.47
CA TRP A 109 10.62 0.12 8.66
C TRP A 109 10.10 1.29 9.47
N ASP A 110 9.03 1.91 8.99
CA ASP A 110 8.31 2.97 9.66
C ASP A 110 6.82 2.58 9.76
N SER A 111 6.23 2.81 10.93
CA SER A 111 4.79 2.59 11.10
C SER A 111 4.01 3.67 10.38
N LEU A 112 2.96 3.28 9.64
CA LEU A 112 2.03 4.26 9.08
C LEU A 112 1.22 4.90 10.20
N PRO A 113 0.73 6.14 10.01
CA PRO A 113 -0.22 6.73 10.95
C PRO A 113 -1.43 5.80 11.13
N PRO A 114 -2.07 5.80 12.31
CA PRO A 114 -3.25 4.98 12.52
C PRO A 114 -4.39 5.41 11.58
N PRO A 115 -5.21 4.47 11.09
CA PRO A 115 -6.42 4.80 10.36
C PRO A 115 -7.41 5.58 11.27
N PRO A 116 -8.45 6.21 10.69
CA PRO A 116 -9.46 6.92 11.46
C PRO A 116 -10.08 6.01 12.53
N GLN A 117 -10.30 6.56 13.73
CA GLN A 117 -10.79 5.80 14.89
C GLN A 117 -12.32 5.64 14.92
N ASP A 118 -13.05 6.37 14.08
CA ASP A 118 -14.51 6.32 13.99
C ASP A 118 -14.96 6.08 12.54
N PRO A 119 -15.63 4.96 12.23
CA PRO A 119 -15.85 3.82 13.13
C PRO A 119 -14.53 3.09 13.44
N PRO A 120 -14.41 2.45 14.62
CA PRO A 120 -13.18 1.77 15.00
C PRO A 120 -12.92 0.56 14.10
N LEU A 121 -11.67 0.43 13.65
CA LEU A 121 -11.24 -0.68 12.81
C LEU A 121 -11.02 -1.92 13.68
N HIS A 122 -11.98 -2.84 13.67
CA HIS A 122 -11.93 -4.12 14.39
C HIS A 122 -11.84 -5.28 13.41
N LEU A 123 -10.63 -5.82 13.22
CA LEU A 123 -10.36 -6.90 12.29
C LEU A 123 -9.90 -8.14 13.05
N ILE A 124 -10.46 -9.31 12.70
CA ILE A 124 -9.90 -10.59 13.10
C ILE A 124 -9.11 -11.17 11.95
N LEU A 125 -7.88 -11.57 12.27
CA LEU A 125 -7.04 -12.39 11.41
C LEU A 125 -7.07 -13.87 11.82
N ARG A 126 -7.05 -14.16 13.12
CA ARG A 126 -7.06 -15.53 13.67
C ARG A 126 -8.17 -15.66 14.68
N HIS A 127 -8.90 -16.77 14.62
CA HIS A 127 -9.92 -17.09 15.61
C HIS A 127 -9.72 -18.53 16.10
N PRO A 128 -9.86 -18.82 17.41
CA PRO A 128 -9.62 -20.17 17.95
C PRO A 128 -10.43 -21.28 17.27
N SER A 129 -11.64 -20.98 16.79
CA SER A 129 -12.47 -21.93 16.03
C SER A 129 -11.96 -22.22 14.60
N PHE A 130 -11.00 -21.45 14.09
CA PHE A 130 -10.42 -21.59 12.74
C PHE A 130 -8.92 -21.92 12.86
N ILE A 131 -8.64 -23.16 13.26
CA ILE A 131 -7.29 -23.60 13.67
C ILE A 131 -6.30 -23.66 12.49
N SER A 132 -6.80 -23.82 11.26
CA SER A 132 -5.98 -24.02 10.06
C SER A 132 -6.09 -22.91 9.01
N ARG A 133 -6.76 -21.79 9.33
CA ARG A 133 -7.01 -20.72 8.37
C ARG A 133 -6.99 -19.33 9.01
N ASP A 134 -6.14 -18.46 8.47
CA ASP A 134 -6.24 -17.02 8.70
C ASP A 134 -7.43 -16.45 7.93
N LEU A 135 -8.21 -15.59 8.59
CA LEU A 135 -9.28 -14.82 7.96
C LEU A 135 -8.66 -13.74 7.06
N PRO A 136 -9.08 -13.66 5.80
CA PRO A 136 -8.39 -12.80 4.87
C PRO A 136 -8.72 -11.33 5.06
N ILE A 137 -7.74 -10.51 4.69
CA ILE A 137 -7.84 -9.07 4.56
C ILE A 137 -7.68 -8.75 3.07
N GLN A 138 -8.71 -8.19 2.43
CA GLN A 138 -8.64 -7.74 1.05
C GLN A 138 -8.07 -6.33 1.01
N SER A 139 -6.83 -6.23 0.55
CA SER A 139 -6.14 -4.98 0.32
C SER A 139 -5.57 -4.96 -1.10
N ILE A 140 -5.60 -3.82 -1.75
CA ILE A 140 -5.09 -3.63 -3.12
C ILE A 140 -4.27 -2.35 -3.23
N SER A 141 -3.48 -2.26 -4.29
CA SER A 141 -2.76 -1.04 -4.69
C SER A 141 -3.38 -0.51 -5.97
N ALA A 142 -3.82 0.75 -5.97
CA ALA A 142 -4.42 1.37 -7.17
C ALA A 142 -4.17 2.88 -7.18
N SER A 143 -3.77 3.43 -8.32
CA SER A 143 -3.45 4.86 -8.49
C SER A 143 -2.57 5.42 -7.36
N ASP A 144 -1.46 4.75 -7.06
CA ASP A 144 -0.50 5.11 -6.01
C ASP A 144 -1.06 5.15 -4.58
N ARG A 145 -2.15 4.42 -4.32
CA ARG A 145 -2.81 4.38 -3.02
C ARG A 145 -2.93 2.94 -2.53
N LEU A 146 -2.72 2.75 -1.23
CA LEU A 146 -3.04 1.50 -0.55
C LEU A 146 -4.52 1.55 -0.14
N ILE A 147 -5.28 0.53 -0.50
CA ILE A 147 -6.71 0.45 -0.23
C ILE A 147 -7.01 -0.83 0.53
N LEU A 148 -7.54 -0.69 1.74
CA LEU A 148 -8.14 -1.78 2.49
C LEU A 148 -9.65 -1.80 2.20
N LEU A 149 -10.13 -2.87 1.59
CA LEU A 149 -11.46 -2.92 0.97
C LEU A 149 -12.45 -3.78 1.76
N ALA A 150 -12.01 -4.95 2.22
CA ALA A 150 -12.86 -5.90 2.94
C ALA A 150 -12.03 -6.71 3.94
N ALA A 151 -12.67 -7.13 5.03
CA ALA A 151 -12.11 -7.99 6.06
C ALA A 151 -13.25 -8.51 6.95
N THR A 152 -12.91 -9.37 7.92
CA THR A 152 -13.86 -9.97 8.86
C THR A 152 -13.71 -9.36 10.25
N SER A 153 -14.83 -9.01 10.90
CA SER A 153 -14.85 -8.49 12.27
C SER A 153 -14.95 -9.63 13.31
N HIS A 154 -14.90 -9.29 14.59
CA HIS A 154 -15.06 -10.25 15.69
C HIS A 154 -16.44 -10.93 15.72
N SER A 155 -17.46 -10.26 15.19
CA SER A 155 -18.80 -10.82 15.01
C SER A 155 -18.97 -11.66 13.75
N PHE A 156 -17.88 -12.02 13.06
CA PHE A 156 -17.88 -12.73 11.78
C PHE A 156 -18.73 -12.05 10.68
N SER A 157 -18.87 -10.73 10.78
CA SER A 157 -19.53 -9.89 9.78
C SER A 157 -18.48 -9.12 8.97
N PRO A 158 -18.86 -8.49 7.84
CA PRO A 158 -18.00 -7.56 7.14
C PRO A 158 -17.50 -6.46 8.09
N ALA A 159 -16.19 -6.24 8.14
CA ALA A 159 -15.59 -5.27 9.05
C ALA A 159 -15.54 -3.84 8.50
N LEU A 160 -15.66 -3.67 7.18
CA LEU A 160 -15.59 -2.38 6.52
C LEU A 160 -16.89 -2.09 5.75
N SER A 161 -17.55 -0.99 6.12
CA SER A 161 -18.66 -0.42 5.34
C SER A 161 -18.18 0.55 4.25
N ARG A 162 -16.96 1.07 4.41
CA ARG A 162 -16.27 1.97 3.48
C ARG A 162 -14.82 1.50 3.36
N PRO A 163 -14.22 1.52 2.16
CA PRO A 163 -12.80 1.26 2.03
C PRO A 163 -11.97 2.29 2.81
N LEU A 164 -10.85 1.86 3.37
CA LEU A 164 -9.83 2.74 3.93
C LEU A 164 -8.75 2.97 2.87
N VAL A 165 -8.41 4.23 2.63
CA VAL A 165 -7.48 4.63 1.57
C VAL A 165 -6.32 5.38 2.20
N PHE A 166 -5.12 4.83 2.09
CA PHE A 166 -3.91 5.51 2.50
C PHE A 166 -3.27 6.22 1.31
N HIS A 167 -2.80 7.44 1.55
CA HIS A 167 -2.14 8.28 0.57
C HIS A 167 -0.66 8.44 0.96
N PRO A 168 0.28 7.80 0.25
CA PRO A 168 1.72 7.90 0.53
C PRO A 168 2.26 9.32 0.61
N LEU A 169 1.89 10.17 -0.36
CA LEU A 169 2.45 11.53 -0.47
C LEU A 169 1.92 12.49 0.58
N SER A 170 0.66 12.34 1.02
CA SER A 170 0.10 13.16 2.10
C SER A 170 0.19 12.49 3.47
N VAL A 171 0.71 11.27 3.54
CA VAL A 171 0.86 10.44 4.75
C VAL A 171 -0.43 10.43 5.56
N SER A 172 -1.56 10.20 4.90
CA SER A 172 -2.88 10.33 5.52
C SER A 172 -3.83 9.23 5.07
N TRP A 173 -4.74 8.86 5.97
CA TRP A 173 -5.86 7.98 5.65
C TRP A 173 -7.12 8.78 5.33
N ALA A 174 -7.94 8.25 4.42
CA ALA A 174 -9.26 8.75 4.10
C ALA A 174 -10.24 7.59 3.89
N PHE A 175 -11.53 7.87 4.02
CA PHE A 175 -12.56 6.90 3.68
C PHE A 175 -12.96 6.99 2.21
N GLY A 176 -13.02 5.83 1.55
CA GLY A 176 -13.62 5.65 0.23
C GLY A 176 -15.16 5.80 0.25
N PRO A 177 -15.81 5.57 -0.90
CA PRO A 177 -17.27 5.55 -1.00
C PRO A 177 -17.87 4.36 -0.22
N PRO A 178 -19.06 4.52 0.40
CA PRO A 178 -19.74 3.44 1.08
C PRO A 178 -20.14 2.33 0.13
N LEU A 179 -19.83 1.09 0.51
CA LEU A 179 -20.29 -0.11 -0.18
C LEU A 179 -21.80 -0.24 0.04
N ALA A 180 -22.56 -0.49 -1.03
CA ALA A 180 -23.99 -0.76 -0.91
C ALA A 180 -24.25 -2.00 -0.04
N THR A 181 -23.41 -3.02 -0.22
CA THR A 181 -23.37 -4.20 0.64
C THR A 181 -21.93 -4.42 1.13
N PRO A 182 -21.62 -4.03 2.39
CA PRO A 182 -20.37 -4.42 3.05
C PRO A 182 -20.19 -5.93 2.94
N ARG A 183 -18.98 -6.37 2.61
CA ARG A 183 -18.71 -7.78 2.29
C ARG A 183 -17.33 -8.24 2.75
N ARG A 184 -17.18 -9.57 2.83
CA ARG A 184 -15.94 -10.30 3.11
C ARG A 184 -15.81 -11.47 2.13
N TRP A 185 -14.64 -12.09 2.04
CA TRP A 185 -14.38 -13.20 1.10
C TRP A 185 -14.76 -12.87 -0.36
N CYS A 186 -14.56 -11.61 -0.73
CA CYS A 186 -14.77 -11.12 -2.08
C CYS A 186 -13.48 -11.19 -2.89
N ALA A 187 -13.64 -11.17 -4.21
CA ALA A 187 -12.56 -10.85 -5.12
C ALA A 187 -12.32 -9.34 -5.12
N ALA A 188 -11.06 -8.92 -5.05
CA ALA A 188 -10.68 -7.51 -5.11
C ALA A 188 -9.48 -7.32 -6.03
N GLY A 189 -9.51 -6.24 -6.81
CA GLY A 189 -8.48 -5.94 -7.79
C GLY A 189 -8.57 -4.53 -8.32
N SER A 190 -7.64 -4.17 -9.18
CA SER A 190 -7.66 -2.90 -9.89
C SER A 190 -7.16 -3.05 -11.31
N ALA A 191 -7.67 -2.21 -12.20
CA ALA A 191 -7.19 -2.06 -13.57
C ALA A 191 -7.41 -0.60 -14.00
N HIS A 192 -6.44 -0.01 -14.70
CA HIS A 192 -6.47 1.38 -15.20
C HIS A 192 -6.89 2.41 -14.13
N GLY A 193 -6.36 2.26 -12.91
CA GLY A 193 -6.69 3.14 -11.80
C GLY A 193 -8.13 3.04 -11.27
N THR A 194 -8.91 2.05 -11.74
CA THR A 194 -10.24 1.73 -11.22
C THR A 194 -10.14 0.54 -10.28
N VAL A 195 -10.81 0.65 -9.13
CA VAL A 195 -10.95 -0.43 -8.13
C VAL A 195 -12.16 -1.28 -8.45
N TYR A 196 -12.03 -2.58 -8.28
CA TYR A 196 -13.11 -3.53 -8.47
C TYR A 196 -13.29 -4.41 -7.24
N VAL A 197 -14.54 -4.66 -6.89
CA VAL A 197 -14.93 -5.67 -5.90
C VAL A 197 -16.00 -6.57 -6.49
N ALA A 198 -15.74 -7.88 -6.47
CA ALA A 198 -16.63 -8.89 -7.02
C ALA A 198 -16.99 -9.92 -5.96
N SER A 199 -18.20 -10.45 -6.04
CA SER A 199 -18.63 -11.59 -5.23
C SER A 199 -18.50 -11.34 -3.72
N GLY A 200 -18.32 -12.41 -2.94
CA GLY A 200 -18.20 -12.37 -1.48
C GLY A 200 -19.53 -12.50 -0.75
N ILE A 201 -19.44 -12.41 0.58
CA ILE A 201 -20.56 -12.58 1.50
C ILE A 201 -20.74 -11.33 2.35
N GLY A 202 -21.99 -10.90 2.53
CA GLY A 202 -22.35 -9.81 3.44
C GLY A 202 -22.42 -10.27 4.90
N SER A 203 -23.31 -9.65 5.67
CA SER A 203 -23.71 -10.16 6.99
C SER A 203 -24.37 -11.54 6.90
N GLN A 204 -25.10 -11.79 5.81
CA GLN A 204 -25.68 -13.08 5.45
C GLN A 204 -25.32 -13.43 4.01
N TYR A 205 -25.46 -14.71 3.67
CA TYR A 205 -25.32 -15.15 2.29
C TYR A 205 -26.46 -14.59 1.43
N ASN A 206 -26.10 -13.97 0.32
CA ASN A 206 -27.03 -13.45 -0.66
C ASN A 206 -26.46 -13.73 -2.06
N THR A 207 -27.24 -14.40 -2.91
CA THR A 207 -26.81 -14.81 -4.24
C THR A 207 -26.53 -13.63 -5.16
N ASP A 208 -27.27 -12.53 -5.05
CA ASP A 208 -27.07 -11.32 -5.86
C ASP A 208 -25.72 -10.67 -5.50
N VAL A 209 -25.38 -10.63 -4.20
CA VAL A 209 -24.07 -10.15 -3.72
C VAL A 209 -22.96 -11.06 -4.24
N ALA A 210 -23.14 -12.38 -4.14
CA ALA A 210 -22.17 -13.37 -4.60
C ALA A 210 -21.93 -13.31 -6.13
N LYS A 211 -22.88 -12.79 -6.91
CA LYS A 211 -22.73 -12.59 -8.36
C LYS A 211 -22.36 -11.15 -8.75
N SER A 212 -22.57 -10.18 -7.87
CA SER A 212 -22.31 -8.77 -8.16
C SER A 212 -20.83 -8.47 -8.43
N LEU A 213 -20.60 -7.51 -9.33
CA LEU A 213 -19.33 -6.82 -9.52
C LEU A 213 -19.59 -5.32 -9.49
N GLU A 214 -18.80 -4.60 -8.69
CA GLU A 214 -18.87 -3.15 -8.54
C GLU A 214 -17.49 -2.54 -8.81
N LYS A 215 -17.48 -1.38 -9.47
CA LYS A 215 -16.26 -0.62 -9.76
C LYS A 215 -16.30 0.78 -9.16
N TRP A 216 -15.13 1.28 -8.76
CA TRP A 216 -14.94 2.63 -8.24
C TRP A 216 -13.68 3.26 -8.86
N ASP A 217 -13.87 4.30 -9.64
CA ASP A 217 -12.81 5.04 -10.32
C ASP A 217 -12.13 6.05 -9.36
N LEU A 218 -10.82 5.89 -9.14
CA LEU A 218 -10.00 6.77 -8.29
C LEU A 218 -9.52 8.03 -9.01
N GLN A 219 -9.49 8.02 -10.35
CA GLN A 219 -8.96 9.10 -11.18
C GLN A 219 -10.01 10.17 -11.50
N ASN A 220 -11.27 9.99 -11.11
CA ASN A 220 -12.29 11.04 -11.15
C ASN A 220 -11.99 12.17 -10.13
N GLN A 221 -10.90 12.91 -10.39
CA GLN A 221 -10.40 14.10 -9.68
C GLN A 221 -11.24 15.36 -9.93
N LYS A 222 -12.33 15.28 -10.70
CA LYS A 222 -13.35 16.36 -10.75
C LYS A 222 -13.99 16.66 -9.38
N ALA A 223 -13.65 15.88 -8.34
CA ALA A 223 -14.00 16.12 -6.95
C ALA A 223 -13.13 17.18 -6.23
N MET A 224 -11.94 17.54 -6.74
CA MET A 224 -11.00 18.37 -5.96
C MET A 224 -10.93 19.85 -6.34
N ILE A 225 -11.46 20.30 -7.49
CA ILE A 225 -11.63 21.73 -7.79
C ILE A 225 -12.88 21.95 -8.65
N SER A 226 -14.02 22.22 -8.02
CA SER A 226 -15.11 22.96 -8.67
C SER A 226 -15.73 23.97 -7.71
N ASN A 227 -15.04 25.10 -7.50
CA ASN A 227 -15.64 26.30 -6.93
C ASN A 227 -16.59 27.03 -7.92
N ILE A 228 -17.11 26.32 -8.93
CA ILE A 228 -18.06 26.87 -9.89
C ILE A 228 -19.18 25.84 -10.09
N ARG A 229 -20.31 26.09 -9.42
CA ARG A 229 -21.64 25.44 -9.54
C ARG A 229 -21.76 23.98 -9.06
N ASN A 230 -22.16 23.82 -7.79
CA ASN A 230 -23.01 22.76 -7.20
C ASN A 230 -23.13 21.39 -7.92
N LYS A 231 -21.99 20.75 -8.22
CA LYS A 231 -21.96 19.31 -8.52
C LYS A 231 -20.66 18.72 -7.98
N THR A 232 -20.58 18.60 -6.66
CA THR A 232 -19.58 17.76 -5.99
C THR A 232 -19.76 16.34 -6.49
N THR A 233 -18.88 15.90 -7.39
CA THR A 233 -18.87 14.51 -7.86
C THR A 233 -18.21 13.69 -6.76
N THR A 234 -19.01 13.18 -5.82
CA THR A 234 -18.53 12.29 -4.76
C THR A 234 -18.15 10.94 -5.35
N TRP A 235 -17.07 10.34 -4.84
CA TRP A 235 -16.75 8.95 -5.13
C TRP A 235 -17.99 8.06 -4.98
N LYS A 236 -18.19 7.13 -5.91
CA LYS A 236 -19.32 6.20 -5.90
C LYS A 236 -18.93 4.87 -6.51
N TRP A 237 -19.52 3.81 -5.98
CA TRP A 237 -19.51 2.49 -6.60
C TRP A 237 -20.52 2.46 -7.76
N VAL A 238 -20.14 1.77 -8.83
CA VAL A 238 -20.96 1.56 -10.02
C VAL A 238 -21.03 0.08 -10.29
N LYS A 239 -22.25 -0.48 -10.35
CA LYS A 239 -22.46 -1.87 -10.74
C LYS A 239 -22.10 -2.06 -12.21
N VAL A 240 -21.46 -3.19 -12.49
CA VAL A 240 -21.09 -3.64 -13.83
C VAL A 240 -21.59 -5.08 -14.02
N LYS A 241 -21.27 -5.72 -15.15
CA LYS A 241 -21.78 -7.04 -15.50
C LYS A 241 -21.52 -8.07 -14.40
N GLU A 242 -22.59 -8.72 -13.97
CA GLU A 242 -22.55 -9.73 -12.92
C GLU A 242 -21.88 -11.03 -13.39
N LEU A 243 -21.26 -11.74 -12.44
CA LEU A 243 -20.75 -13.09 -12.64
C LEU A 243 -21.90 -14.06 -12.92
N LYS A 244 -21.64 -15.06 -13.77
CA LYS A 244 -22.59 -16.14 -14.05
C LYS A 244 -22.89 -17.00 -12.80
N SER A 245 -21.94 -17.10 -11.87
CA SER A 245 -22.06 -17.96 -10.68
C SER A 245 -21.47 -17.30 -9.43
N GLY A 246 -21.96 -17.69 -8.26
CA GLY A 246 -21.43 -17.25 -6.95
C GLY A 246 -20.21 -18.04 -6.47
N ARG A 247 -19.52 -18.81 -7.33
CA ARG A 247 -18.41 -19.70 -6.91
C ARG A 247 -17.19 -18.93 -6.35
N PHE A 248 -17.11 -17.63 -6.59
CA PHE A 248 -16.04 -16.74 -6.15
C PHE A 248 -16.29 -16.10 -4.78
N CYS A 249 -17.33 -16.52 -4.03
CA CYS A 249 -17.67 -15.96 -2.71
C CYS A 249 -17.11 -16.76 -1.51
N ARG A 250 -16.30 -17.80 -1.77
CA ARG A 250 -15.87 -18.78 -0.75
C ARG A 250 -14.55 -18.42 -0.07
N ASP A 251 -13.75 -17.56 -0.69
CA ASP A 251 -12.44 -17.15 -0.19
C ASP A 251 -12.12 -15.74 -0.68
N ALA A 252 -11.10 -15.12 -0.09
CA ALA A 252 -10.51 -13.90 -0.64
C ALA A 252 -9.69 -14.21 -1.88
N ILE A 253 -10.08 -13.58 -2.97
CA ILE A 253 -9.48 -13.79 -4.29
C ILE A 253 -8.83 -12.49 -4.73
N ASP A 254 -7.56 -12.59 -5.13
CA ASP A 254 -6.87 -11.47 -5.76
C ASP A 254 -7.27 -11.46 -7.25
N ALA A 255 -7.99 -10.42 -7.66
CA ALA A 255 -8.31 -10.18 -9.06
C ALA A 255 -7.16 -9.38 -9.69
N VAL A 256 -6.31 -10.06 -10.45
CA VAL A 256 -5.09 -9.48 -10.99
C VAL A 256 -5.41 -8.65 -12.22
N GLY A 257 -5.13 -7.35 -12.15
CA GLY A 257 -5.24 -6.43 -13.28
C GLY A 257 -4.15 -6.67 -14.31
N TRP A 258 -4.53 -7.02 -15.52
CA TRP A 258 -3.60 -7.29 -16.62
C TRP A 258 -4.23 -6.84 -17.95
N ARG A 259 -3.62 -5.85 -18.61
CA ARG A 259 -3.99 -5.32 -19.93
C ARG A 259 -5.47 -4.96 -20.04
N GLY A 260 -5.98 -4.21 -19.06
CA GLY A 260 -7.40 -3.84 -19.00
C GLY A 260 -8.35 -4.99 -18.72
N LYS A 261 -7.86 -6.13 -18.23
CA LYS A 261 -8.66 -7.25 -17.78
C LYS A 261 -8.40 -7.53 -16.30
N LEU A 262 -9.37 -8.15 -15.64
CA LEU A 262 -9.22 -8.69 -14.28
C LEU A 262 -9.25 -10.22 -14.36
N CYS A 263 -8.12 -10.84 -14.08
CA CYS A 263 -7.97 -12.29 -14.07
C CYS A 263 -8.13 -12.80 -12.64
N MET A 264 -9.01 -13.77 -12.42
CA MET A 264 -9.17 -14.35 -11.08
C MET A 264 -9.44 -15.86 -11.13
N VAL A 265 -8.95 -16.55 -10.09
CA VAL A 265 -9.15 -17.98 -9.88
C VAL A 265 -9.90 -18.23 -8.58
N ASN A 266 -10.81 -19.20 -8.58
CA ASN A 266 -11.70 -19.44 -7.44
C ASN A 266 -11.04 -20.08 -6.20
N MET A 267 -9.84 -20.66 -6.35
CA MET A 267 -9.15 -21.40 -5.30
C MET A 267 -7.64 -21.18 -5.34
N LYS A 268 -7.03 -21.11 -4.15
CA LYS A 268 -5.59 -21.07 -3.93
C LYS A 268 -4.96 -22.46 -4.03
N GLY A 269 -3.65 -22.50 -4.23
CA GLY A 269 -2.83 -23.72 -4.29
C GLY A 269 -3.10 -24.64 -5.47
N ASP A 270 -2.74 -25.92 -5.37
CA ASP A 270 -2.67 -26.84 -6.51
C ASP A 270 -4.00 -27.52 -6.90
N ALA A 271 -5.11 -27.15 -6.24
CA ALA A 271 -6.41 -27.72 -6.52
C ALA A 271 -6.91 -27.37 -7.94
N ALA A 272 -7.72 -28.26 -8.51
CA ALA A 272 -8.40 -28.03 -9.79
C ALA A 272 -9.28 -26.77 -9.69
N LYS A 273 -8.87 -25.69 -10.34
CA LYS A 273 -9.46 -24.37 -10.21
C LYS A 273 -10.14 -23.92 -11.49
N GLU A 274 -11.08 -23.00 -11.33
CA GLU A 274 -11.72 -22.30 -12.43
C GLU A 274 -11.19 -20.88 -12.49
N GLY A 275 -10.75 -20.48 -13.68
CA GLY A 275 -10.34 -19.12 -13.97
C GLY A 275 -11.40 -18.40 -14.79
N ILE A 276 -11.66 -17.14 -14.45
CA ILE A 276 -12.49 -16.24 -15.24
C ILE A 276 -11.76 -14.91 -15.45
N VAL A 277 -12.10 -14.25 -16.55
CA VAL A 277 -11.50 -12.98 -16.94
C VAL A 277 -12.61 -11.97 -17.17
N TYR A 278 -12.51 -10.80 -16.56
CA TYR A 278 -13.42 -9.69 -16.82
C TYR A 278 -12.73 -8.66 -17.70
N ASP A 279 -13.30 -8.39 -18.87
CA ASP A 279 -12.86 -7.32 -19.77
C ASP A 279 -13.46 -5.99 -19.31
N THR A 280 -12.59 -5.07 -18.87
CA THR A 280 -13.03 -3.83 -18.23
C THR A 280 -13.61 -2.81 -19.20
N GLU A 281 -13.22 -2.88 -20.48
CA GLU A 281 -13.70 -1.99 -21.54
C GLU A 281 -15.04 -2.47 -22.09
N LYS A 282 -15.18 -3.78 -22.31
CA LYS A 282 -16.38 -4.38 -22.89
C LYS A 282 -17.48 -4.65 -21.88
N ASP A 283 -17.16 -4.65 -20.58
CA ASP A 283 -18.08 -5.05 -19.51
C ASP A 283 -18.59 -6.49 -19.70
N THR A 284 -17.66 -7.42 -19.97
CA THR A 284 -17.97 -8.82 -20.27
C THR A 284 -17.08 -9.80 -19.54
N TRP A 285 -17.64 -10.96 -19.22
CA TRP A 285 -16.91 -12.10 -18.66
C TRP A 285 -16.52 -13.09 -19.76
N GLU A 286 -15.25 -13.48 -19.76
CA GLU A 286 -14.62 -14.43 -20.66
C GLU A 286 -14.06 -15.61 -19.86
N ASP A 287 -13.94 -16.77 -20.50
CA ASP A 287 -13.24 -17.91 -19.91
C ASP A 287 -11.74 -17.64 -19.93
N MET A 288 -11.04 -18.00 -18.85
CA MET A 288 -9.60 -17.81 -18.76
C MET A 288 -8.86 -18.75 -19.74
N PRO A 289 -7.80 -18.28 -20.44
CA PRO A 289 -6.96 -19.13 -21.28
C PRO A 289 -6.46 -20.38 -20.54
N GLN A 290 -6.40 -21.51 -21.25
CA GLN A 290 -6.11 -22.81 -20.64
C GLN A 290 -4.71 -22.86 -20.02
N GLY A 291 -3.71 -22.32 -20.70
CA GLY A 291 -2.35 -22.27 -20.19
C GLY A 291 -2.19 -21.31 -19.02
N MET A 292 -2.89 -20.17 -19.06
CA MET A 292 -2.97 -19.23 -17.93
C MET A 292 -3.47 -19.94 -16.66
N VAL A 293 -4.64 -20.59 -16.71
CA VAL A 293 -5.20 -21.29 -15.53
C VAL A 293 -4.35 -22.49 -15.11
N ALA A 294 -3.80 -23.25 -16.07
CA ALA A 294 -3.01 -24.45 -15.79
C ALA A 294 -1.68 -24.17 -15.08
N GLY A 295 -1.08 -22.98 -15.29
CA GLY A 295 0.15 -22.58 -14.61
C GLY A 295 -0.05 -21.66 -13.40
N TRP A 296 -1.28 -21.28 -13.07
CA TRP A 296 -1.61 -20.47 -11.89
C TRP A 296 -1.51 -21.31 -10.60
N ARG A 297 -0.30 -21.74 -10.20
CA ARG A 297 -0.06 -22.66 -9.07
C ARG A 297 0.41 -21.97 -7.79
N GLY A 298 -0.05 -20.75 -7.56
CA GLY A 298 0.25 -19.99 -6.34
C GLY A 298 -0.18 -18.53 -6.46
N PRO A 299 0.36 -17.62 -5.63
CA PRO A 299 0.04 -16.19 -5.69
C PRO A 299 0.54 -15.55 -6.99
N VAL A 300 -0.26 -14.61 -7.51
CA VAL A 300 -0.01 -13.91 -8.78
C VAL A 300 -0.15 -12.41 -8.59
N ALA A 301 0.74 -11.65 -9.23
CA ALA A 301 0.66 -10.20 -9.32
C ALA A 301 1.11 -9.75 -10.72
N ALA A 302 0.55 -8.64 -11.19
CA ALA A 302 0.98 -7.99 -12.41
C ALA A 302 1.86 -6.78 -12.08
N MET A 303 2.97 -6.65 -12.80
CA MET A 303 3.80 -5.46 -12.81
C MET A 303 3.26 -4.52 -13.89
N ASP A 304 2.94 -3.29 -13.47
CA ASP A 304 2.46 -2.20 -14.34
C ASP A 304 1.25 -2.59 -15.22
N GLU A 305 0.42 -3.54 -14.75
CA GLU A 305 -0.69 -4.14 -15.50
C GLU A 305 -0.29 -4.82 -16.83
N GLU A 306 1.00 -5.05 -17.08
CA GLU A 306 1.49 -5.60 -18.36
C GLU A 306 2.08 -7.00 -18.24
N VAL A 307 2.82 -7.26 -17.17
CA VAL A 307 3.55 -8.52 -16.99
C VAL A 307 3.08 -9.25 -15.74
N MET A 308 2.48 -10.42 -15.90
CA MET A 308 2.08 -11.27 -14.78
C MET A 308 3.22 -12.17 -14.32
N TYR A 309 3.43 -12.19 -13.01
CA TYR A 309 4.33 -13.11 -12.33
C TYR A 309 3.54 -14.05 -11.43
N VAL A 310 3.95 -15.31 -11.37
CA VAL A 310 3.44 -16.31 -10.43
C VAL A 310 4.61 -16.93 -9.69
N VAL A 311 4.41 -17.19 -8.40
CA VAL A 311 5.30 -18.08 -7.63
C VAL A 311 4.59 -19.40 -7.46
N ASP A 312 5.19 -20.47 -7.97
CA ASP A 312 4.77 -21.85 -7.71
C ASP A 312 5.01 -22.17 -6.24
N GLU A 313 3.96 -22.18 -5.43
CA GLU A 313 4.08 -22.29 -3.98
C GLU A 313 4.64 -23.66 -3.54
N ALA A 314 4.46 -24.71 -4.35
CA ALA A 314 4.96 -26.04 -4.06
C ALA A 314 6.42 -26.23 -4.46
N LYS A 315 6.82 -25.65 -5.60
CA LYS A 315 8.17 -25.84 -6.17
C LYS A 315 9.13 -24.69 -5.90
N GLY A 316 8.65 -23.55 -5.41
CA GLY A 316 9.48 -22.35 -5.22
C GLY A 316 10.00 -21.76 -6.53
N VAL A 317 9.21 -21.82 -7.60
CA VAL A 317 9.61 -21.38 -8.95
C VAL A 317 8.88 -20.08 -9.31
N LEU A 318 9.64 -19.02 -9.59
CA LEU A 318 9.11 -17.79 -10.18
C LEU A 318 8.93 -17.98 -11.69
N ARG A 319 7.74 -17.70 -12.19
CA ARG A 319 7.43 -17.71 -13.62
C ARG A 319 6.78 -16.42 -14.07
N LYS A 320 6.93 -16.11 -15.36
CA LYS A 320 6.26 -15.00 -16.05
C LYS A 320 5.32 -15.56 -17.11
N TYR A 321 4.15 -14.97 -17.26
CA TYR A 321 3.20 -15.37 -18.29
C TYR A 321 3.60 -14.81 -19.66
N ASP A 322 3.65 -15.68 -20.67
CA ASP A 322 3.73 -15.33 -22.08
C ASP A 322 2.33 -15.49 -22.72
N PRO A 323 1.65 -14.39 -23.06
CA PRO A 323 0.32 -14.43 -23.65
C PRO A 323 0.30 -14.95 -25.09
N GLU A 324 1.39 -14.84 -25.84
CA GLU A 324 1.44 -15.29 -27.25
C GLU A 324 1.46 -16.82 -27.34
N ARG A 325 2.13 -17.45 -26.36
CA ARG A 325 2.26 -18.91 -26.26
C ARG A 325 1.25 -19.53 -25.31
N ASP A 326 0.44 -18.72 -24.63
CA ASP A 326 -0.42 -19.09 -23.50
C ASP A 326 0.33 -20.02 -22.53
N CYS A 327 1.50 -19.60 -22.04
CA CYS A 327 2.27 -20.43 -21.12
C CYS A 327 3.06 -19.62 -20.09
N TRP A 328 3.50 -20.30 -19.03
CA TRP A 328 4.28 -19.68 -17.95
C TRP A 328 5.75 -20.05 -18.09
N GLU A 329 6.57 -19.06 -18.41
CA GLU A 329 8.01 -19.22 -18.61
C GLU A 329 8.76 -19.12 -17.28
N ARG A 330 9.67 -20.06 -17.04
CA ARG A 330 10.48 -20.11 -15.81
C ARG A 330 11.53 -19.00 -15.82
N ILE A 331 11.56 -18.23 -14.74
CA ILE A 331 12.57 -17.18 -14.51
C ILE A 331 13.67 -17.71 -13.59
N MET A 332 13.29 -18.23 -12.43
CA MET A 332 14.23 -18.78 -11.45
C MET A 332 13.55 -19.73 -10.47
N GLU A 333 14.34 -20.44 -9.68
CA GLU A 333 13.88 -21.29 -8.58
C GLU A 333 14.70 -20.99 -7.33
N SER A 334 14.05 -21.02 -6.18
CA SER A 334 14.69 -20.93 -4.88
C SER A 334 13.80 -21.58 -3.83
N GLU A 335 14.41 -22.35 -2.92
CA GLU A 335 13.70 -22.95 -1.78
C GLU A 335 13.03 -21.90 -0.89
N ARG A 336 13.55 -20.66 -0.87
CA ARG A 336 12.97 -19.54 -0.11
C ARG A 336 11.58 -19.11 -0.63
N LEU A 337 11.20 -19.54 -1.82
CA LEU A 337 9.90 -19.25 -2.43
C LEU A 337 8.86 -20.35 -2.17
N ILE A 338 9.26 -21.47 -1.57
CA ILE A 338 8.34 -22.55 -1.20
C ILE A 338 7.39 -22.03 -0.11
N GLY A 339 6.10 -22.31 -0.26
CA GLY A 339 5.05 -21.83 0.65
C GLY A 339 4.69 -20.36 0.46
N ALA A 340 4.98 -19.78 -0.71
CA ALA A 340 4.54 -18.43 -1.06
C ALA A 340 3.01 -18.29 -0.93
N GLN A 341 2.56 -17.31 -0.14
CA GLN A 341 1.14 -17.05 0.11
C GLN A 341 0.63 -15.78 -0.56
N GLN A 342 1.52 -14.82 -0.78
CA GLN A 342 1.19 -13.55 -1.39
C GLN A 342 2.42 -12.97 -2.11
N ILE A 343 2.18 -12.28 -3.22
CA ILE A 343 3.22 -11.53 -3.93
C ILE A 343 2.73 -10.15 -4.34
N ALA A 344 3.67 -9.22 -4.49
CA ALA A 344 3.47 -7.93 -5.12
C ALA A 344 4.55 -7.72 -6.19
N ALA A 345 4.21 -7.09 -7.31
CA ALA A 345 5.13 -6.81 -8.41
C ALA A 345 5.05 -5.33 -8.79
N GLY A 346 6.20 -4.66 -8.91
CA GLY A 346 6.29 -3.23 -9.20
C GLY A 346 7.74 -2.74 -9.22
N GLY A 347 8.03 -1.73 -10.03
CA GLY A 347 9.35 -1.09 -10.06
C GLY A 347 10.52 -2.04 -10.37
N GLY A 348 10.28 -3.05 -11.23
CA GLY A 348 11.28 -4.06 -11.58
C GLY A 348 11.53 -5.12 -10.51
N ARG A 349 10.68 -5.20 -9.48
CA ARG A 349 10.83 -6.14 -8.37
C ARG A 349 9.58 -6.99 -8.16
N VAL A 350 9.79 -8.22 -7.70
CA VAL A 350 8.74 -9.08 -7.14
C VAL A 350 9.07 -9.29 -5.67
N CYS A 351 8.11 -9.01 -4.79
CA CYS A 351 8.22 -9.24 -3.36
C CYS A 351 7.27 -10.38 -2.98
N VAL A 352 7.71 -11.27 -2.09
CA VAL A 352 7.01 -12.51 -1.74
C VAL A 352 6.92 -12.65 -0.23
N ILE A 353 5.72 -12.94 0.26
CA ILE A 353 5.46 -13.43 1.61
C ILE A 353 5.31 -14.94 1.54
N CYS A 354 6.05 -15.66 2.39
CA CYS A 354 5.85 -17.08 2.64
C CYS A 354 5.06 -17.26 3.95
N GLY A 355 4.38 -18.39 4.10
CA GLY A 355 3.43 -18.57 5.21
C GLY A 355 4.02 -18.38 6.61
N GLY A 356 3.41 -17.48 7.40
CA GLY A 356 3.81 -17.21 8.79
C GLY A 356 5.24 -16.66 8.93
N SER A 357 5.80 -16.07 7.87
CA SER A 357 7.19 -15.62 7.89
C SER A 357 7.34 -14.22 8.50
N THR A 358 8.40 -14.07 9.30
CA THR A 358 8.94 -12.77 9.74
C THR A 358 9.89 -12.18 8.69
N GLU A 359 9.98 -12.81 7.51
CA GLU A 359 10.89 -12.48 6.42
C GLU A 359 10.11 -12.29 5.12
N LEU A 360 10.54 -11.31 4.32
CA LEU A 360 10.03 -11.03 2.99
C LEU A 360 11.14 -11.33 1.98
N VAL A 361 10.84 -12.10 0.93
CA VAL A 361 11.81 -12.38 -0.13
C VAL A 361 11.61 -11.33 -1.23
N VAL A 362 12.69 -10.65 -1.62
CA VAL A 362 12.67 -9.65 -2.69
C VAL A 362 13.52 -10.13 -3.85
N LEU A 363 12.94 -10.10 -5.04
CA LEU A 363 13.55 -10.50 -6.30
C LEU A 363 13.67 -9.28 -7.21
N ASP A 364 14.89 -8.96 -7.62
CA ASP A 364 15.16 -8.01 -8.71
C ASP A 364 15.10 -8.75 -10.04
N VAL A 365 13.95 -8.66 -10.70
CA VAL A 365 13.65 -9.38 -11.94
C VAL A 365 14.18 -8.67 -13.18
N VAL A 366 14.77 -7.48 -13.03
CA VAL A 366 15.45 -6.76 -14.13
C VAL A 366 16.95 -7.04 -14.14
N ALA A 367 17.52 -7.47 -13.00
CA ALA A 367 18.91 -7.94 -12.94
C ALA A 367 19.10 -9.31 -13.63
N LEU A 368 20.26 -9.49 -14.26
CA LEU A 368 20.68 -10.75 -14.88
C LEU A 368 22.04 -11.19 -14.31
N PRO A 369 22.12 -12.32 -13.57
CA PRO A 369 21.00 -13.15 -13.12
C PRO A 369 20.10 -12.41 -12.12
N VAL A 370 18.87 -12.91 -11.94
CA VAL A 370 17.91 -12.37 -10.96
C VAL A 370 18.55 -12.36 -9.57
N ARG A 371 18.52 -11.19 -8.92
CA ARG A 371 19.08 -11.04 -7.56
C ARG A 371 17.98 -11.29 -6.54
N LEU A 372 18.33 -12.02 -5.48
CA LEU A 372 17.43 -12.36 -4.39
C LEU A 372 18.06 -11.93 -3.07
N TRP A 373 17.28 -11.24 -2.24
CA TRP A 373 17.65 -10.95 -0.85
C TRP A 373 16.41 -10.97 0.05
N VAL A 374 16.64 -10.95 1.35
CA VAL A 374 15.59 -10.99 2.37
C VAL A 374 15.48 -9.63 3.05
N VAL A 375 14.25 -9.23 3.36
CA VAL A 375 13.92 -8.10 4.23
C VAL A 375 13.19 -8.65 5.44
N GLU A 376 13.80 -8.57 6.62
CA GLU A 376 13.15 -8.94 7.87
C GLU A 376 12.06 -7.94 8.21
N THR A 377 10.92 -8.43 8.70
CA THR A 377 9.85 -7.61 9.26
C THR A 377 10.27 -7.00 10.61
N PRO A 378 9.58 -5.94 11.10
CA PRO A 378 9.80 -5.43 12.44
C PRO A 378 9.68 -6.54 13.51
N PRO A 379 10.54 -6.55 14.55
CA PRO A 379 10.50 -7.58 15.57
C PRO A 379 9.11 -7.76 16.21
N GLY A 380 8.66 -9.01 16.31
CA GLY A 380 7.36 -9.35 16.89
C GLY A 380 6.16 -9.24 15.94
N PHE A 381 6.41 -9.15 14.63
CA PHE A 381 5.38 -9.09 13.60
C PHE A 381 5.58 -10.14 12.50
N GLU A 382 4.48 -10.62 11.93
CA GLU A 382 4.42 -11.46 10.73
C GLU A 382 3.70 -10.70 9.62
N ALA A 383 4.14 -10.88 8.36
CA ALA A 383 3.52 -10.23 7.21
C ALA A 383 2.36 -11.04 6.63
N PHE A 384 1.27 -10.35 6.25
CA PHE A 384 0.08 -10.99 5.66
C PHE A 384 -0.27 -10.45 4.28
N ARG A 385 -0.02 -9.16 4.05
CA ARG A 385 -0.20 -8.51 2.74
C ARG A 385 0.98 -7.59 2.50
N ILE A 386 1.47 -7.55 1.27
CA ILE A 386 2.44 -6.55 0.82
C ILE A 386 1.99 -5.89 -0.47
N HIS A 387 2.46 -4.67 -0.65
CA HIS A 387 2.15 -3.77 -1.75
C HIS A 387 3.39 -3.00 -2.12
N ILE A 388 3.58 -2.73 -3.41
CA ILE A 388 4.66 -1.85 -3.89
C ILE A 388 3.99 -0.57 -4.37
N LEU A 389 4.30 0.53 -3.69
CA LEU A 389 3.69 1.85 -3.94
C LEU A 389 4.78 2.92 -3.86
N PRO A 390 4.52 4.14 -4.35
CA PRO A 390 5.42 5.27 -4.11
C PRO A 390 5.78 5.41 -2.64
N ARG A 391 7.03 5.77 -2.38
CA ARG A 391 7.51 6.09 -1.03
C ARG A 391 6.64 7.15 -0.34
N ILE A 392 6.68 7.18 0.99
CA ILE A 392 6.04 8.24 1.78
C ILE A 392 6.84 9.55 1.73
N SER A 393 6.16 10.69 1.62
CA SER A 393 6.83 11.99 1.73
C SER A 393 7.31 12.24 3.17
N ARG A 394 8.49 12.82 3.31
CA ARG A 394 9.10 13.16 4.61
C ARG A 394 9.66 14.59 4.56
N PRO A 395 8.81 15.61 4.76
CA PRO A 395 9.27 17.00 4.72
C PRO A 395 10.24 17.34 5.86
N ASP A 396 10.19 16.58 6.96
CA ASP A 396 10.94 16.85 8.20
C ASP A 396 12.38 16.31 8.21
N TYR A 397 12.85 15.69 7.11
CA TYR A 397 14.19 15.09 7.03
C TYR A 397 15.36 16.09 6.91
#